data_AF-A0AAD2HZG3-F1
#
_entry.id   AF-A0AAD2HZG3-F1
#
_cell.length_a   1.000
_cell.length_b   1.000
_cell.length_c   1.000
_cell.angle_alpha   90.00
_cell.angle_beta   90.00
_cell.angle_gamma   90.00
#
_symmetry.space_group_name_H-M   'P 1'
#
loop_
_entity.id
_entity.type
_entity.pdbx_description
1 polymer ?
#
loop_
_entity_poly.entity_id
_entity_poly.type
_entity_poly.pdbx_seq_one_letter_code
_entity_poly.pdbx_strand_id
1 'polypeptide(L)'
;MSSTATTETHSSIFRLVGNSVSGKGGAPDVSFQFAPIEEAQVSRAMIKRYFDSMYDRAVSDVVIVGAGSAGLSCAYTLGTQRPDLKITIIEANVAPGGGAWLGGQLMSAMVIRKPADSFLREIGVPFEDEGSFVVVKHAALFTATLLSKVLALPNVVLFNATAVEDLMTSTDFEGHARVTGVVTNWTLVALNHDTQSCMDPATITAPVVVSTTGHDGPMGAFSAKRLVSMGLNKELGNMRGLNMNESEPAIVNGTRQVIPGLIMAGMELAEHDGSNRMGPTFGGMIESGRKAAAEAQSIFDKSEIAGGKVLGIKTS
;
A
#
# COMPACT_ATOMS: atom_id res chain seq x y z
N MET A 1 -42.89 11.66 -32.86
CA MET A 1 -41.79 12.51 -32.37
C MET A 1 -41.11 11.76 -31.24
N SER A 2 -39.79 11.74 -31.29
CA SER A 2 -38.87 10.87 -30.55
C SER A 2 -38.92 11.08 -29.03
N SER A 3 -39.03 9.99 -28.26
CA SER A 3 -38.71 9.99 -26.84
C SER A 3 -37.26 9.53 -26.66
N THR A 4 -36.34 10.47 -26.58
CA THR A 4 -34.96 10.20 -26.18
C THR A 4 -34.92 9.99 -24.67
N ALA A 5 -34.72 8.73 -24.27
CA ALA A 5 -34.29 8.38 -22.92
C ALA A 5 -32.84 8.85 -22.75
N THR A 6 -32.63 9.81 -21.84
CA THR A 6 -31.29 10.17 -21.36
C THR A 6 -30.90 9.20 -20.25
N THR A 7 -30.01 8.27 -20.58
CA THR A 7 -29.26 7.46 -19.63
C THR A 7 -28.30 8.38 -18.87
N GLU A 8 -28.68 8.77 -17.65
CA GLU A 8 -27.75 9.37 -16.71
C GLU A 8 -26.77 8.29 -16.21
N THR A 9 -25.54 8.34 -16.69
CA THR A 9 -24.43 7.57 -16.12
C THR A 9 -24.07 8.16 -14.76
N HIS A 10 -24.37 7.43 -13.69
CA HIS A 10 -23.91 7.73 -12.33
C HIS A 10 -22.37 7.60 -12.25
N SER A 11 -21.66 8.67 -12.56
CA SER A 11 -20.25 8.85 -12.22
C SER A 11 -20.18 9.81 -11.04
N SER A 12 -20.19 9.26 -9.82
CA SER A 12 -20.00 10.04 -8.60
C SER A 12 -18.51 10.38 -8.41
N ILE A 13 -17.98 11.26 -9.26
CA ILE A 13 -16.66 11.87 -9.03
C ILE A 13 -16.83 12.90 -7.92
N PHE A 14 -16.45 12.52 -6.70
CA PHE A 14 -16.40 13.42 -5.57
C PHE A 14 -15.40 14.56 -5.86
N ARG A 15 -15.88 15.81 -5.89
CA ARG A 15 -15.03 17.00 -6.02
C ARG A 15 -14.32 17.28 -4.70
N LEU A 16 -13.00 17.10 -4.67
CA LEU A 16 -12.13 17.73 -3.69
C LEU A 16 -12.15 19.25 -3.94
N VAL A 17 -12.65 20.03 -2.99
CA VAL A 17 -12.63 21.50 -3.05
C VAL A 17 -11.51 21.98 -2.13
N GLY A 18 -10.33 22.26 -2.70
CA GLY A 18 -9.26 22.97 -2.02
C GLY A 18 -9.33 24.45 -2.37
N ASN A 19 -9.82 25.30 -1.46
CA ASN A 19 -9.80 26.75 -1.67
C ASN A 19 -8.40 27.32 -1.42
N SER A 20 -7.97 28.25 -2.28
CA SER A 20 -6.84 29.14 -2.00
C SER A 20 -7.21 30.08 -0.84
N VAL A 21 -6.46 30.02 0.25
CA VAL A 21 -6.65 30.96 1.37
C VAL A 21 -5.94 32.26 1.01
N SER A 22 -6.70 33.24 0.55
CA SER A 22 -6.30 34.65 0.58
C SER A 22 -7.08 35.35 1.69
N GLY A 23 -6.53 35.31 2.92
CA GLY A 23 -7.12 35.96 4.08
C GLY A 23 -6.04 36.73 4.84
N LYS A 24 -6.14 38.06 4.86
CA LYS A 24 -5.35 38.91 5.75
C LYS A 24 -5.70 38.53 7.20
N GLY A 25 -4.68 38.21 8.00
CA GLY A 25 -4.83 37.83 9.41
C GLY A 25 -5.45 38.96 10.24
N GLY A 26 -6.76 38.87 10.47
CA GLY A 26 -7.43 39.49 11.61
C GLY A 26 -7.57 38.46 12.73
N ALA A 27 -7.56 38.93 13.98
CA ALA A 27 -7.86 38.08 15.14
C ALA A 27 -9.22 37.37 14.94
N PRO A 28 -9.37 36.11 15.38
CA PRO A 28 -10.63 35.38 15.20
C PRO A 28 -11.77 36.16 15.84
N ASP A 29 -12.80 36.44 15.03
CA ASP A 29 -14.03 37.08 15.44
C ASP A 29 -14.66 36.28 16.59
N VAL A 30 -15.05 36.97 17.68
CA VAL A 30 -15.39 36.34 18.98
C VAL A 30 -16.77 35.66 18.95
N SER A 31 -17.49 35.73 17.83
CA SER A 31 -18.75 35.01 17.59
C SER A 31 -18.59 33.87 16.58
N PHE A 32 -17.73 32.91 16.87
CA PHE A 32 -17.57 31.71 16.04
C PHE A 32 -18.76 30.75 16.23
N GLN A 33 -19.40 30.36 15.13
CA GLN A 33 -20.47 29.35 15.13
C GLN A 33 -20.38 28.47 13.88
N PHE A 34 -20.45 27.14 14.06
CA PHE A 34 -20.61 26.18 12.97
C PHE A 34 -22.04 26.15 12.45
N ALA A 35 -22.23 25.68 11.21
CA ALA A 35 -23.56 25.36 10.71
C ALA A 35 -24.21 24.25 11.57
N PRO A 36 -25.55 24.27 11.78
CA PRO A 36 -26.26 23.19 12.46
C PRO A 36 -26.08 21.83 11.76
N ILE A 37 -26.03 20.75 12.54
CA ILE A 37 -25.86 19.37 12.06
C ILE A 37 -26.55 18.39 13.02
N GLU A 38 -26.97 17.22 12.51
CA GLU A 38 -27.47 16.09 13.30
C GLU A 38 -26.48 14.91 13.28
N GLU A 39 -26.40 14.16 14.37
CA GLU A 39 -25.48 13.03 14.52
C GLU A 39 -25.72 11.95 13.44
N ALA A 40 -26.99 11.72 13.07
CA ALA A 40 -27.36 10.75 12.04
C ALA A 40 -26.84 11.16 10.64
N GLN A 41 -26.69 12.46 10.37
CA GLN A 41 -26.11 12.93 9.10
C GLN A 41 -24.63 12.55 9.01
N VAL A 42 -23.89 12.68 10.12
CA VAL A 42 -22.48 12.29 10.20
C VAL A 42 -22.33 10.77 10.05
N SER A 43 -23.14 9.99 10.77
CA SER A 43 -23.12 8.52 10.67
C SER A 43 -23.41 8.04 9.25
N ARG A 44 -24.48 8.52 8.62
CA ARG A 44 -24.83 8.18 7.23
C ARG A 44 -23.74 8.59 6.25
N ALA A 45 -23.12 9.75 6.46
CA ALA A 45 -22.06 10.24 5.58
C ALA A 45 -20.83 9.32 5.59
N MET A 46 -20.44 8.79 6.74
CA MET A 46 -19.30 7.86 6.86
C MET A 46 -19.66 6.46 6.37
N ILE A 47 -20.78 5.90 6.85
CA ILE A 47 -21.24 4.55 6.47
C ILE A 47 -21.36 4.45 4.95
N LYS A 48 -22.06 5.40 4.30
CA LYS A 48 -22.23 5.36 2.85
C LYS A 48 -20.90 5.31 2.12
N ARG A 49 -19.97 6.22 2.44
CA ARG A 49 -18.67 6.30 1.74
C ARG A 49 -17.81 5.06 1.97
N TYR A 50 -17.80 4.54 3.20
CA TYR A 50 -17.01 3.36 3.53
C TYR A 50 -17.53 2.12 2.79
N PHE A 51 -18.84 1.87 2.82
CA PHE A 51 -19.44 0.72 2.15
C PHE A 51 -19.49 0.86 0.63
N ASP A 52 -19.62 2.07 0.08
CA ASP A 52 -19.46 2.31 -1.36
C ASP A 52 -18.02 1.93 -1.80
N SER A 53 -17.00 2.34 -1.04
CA SER A 53 -15.60 1.95 -1.31
C SER A 53 -15.39 0.44 -1.14
N MET A 54 -15.92 -0.19 -0.10
CA MET A 54 -15.80 -1.64 0.08
C MET A 54 -16.47 -2.41 -1.07
N TYR A 55 -17.65 -1.97 -1.50
CA TYR A 55 -18.36 -2.58 -2.61
C TYR A 55 -17.57 -2.45 -3.92
N ASP A 56 -17.06 -1.25 -4.22
CA ASP A 56 -16.23 -0.99 -5.40
C ASP A 56 -14.92 -1.79 -5.37
N ARG A 57 -14.31 -1.96 -4.19
CA ARG A 57 -13.00 -2.58 -4.00
C ARG A 57 -13.02 -4.06 -3.67
N ALA A 58 -14.20 -4.70 -3.59
CA ALA A 58 -14.32 -6.15 -3.49
C ALA A 58 -13.60 -6.87 -4.65
N VAL A 59 -13.49 -6.21 -5.81
CA VAL A 59 -12.57 -6.56 -6.89
C VAL A 59 -11.67 -5.36 -7.17
N SER A 60 -10.37 -5.52 -6.95
CA SER A 60 -9.34 -4.51 -7.19
C SER A 60 -8.37 -4.99 -8.28
N ASP A 61 -7.68 -4.06 -8.91
CA ASP A 61 -6.63 -4.40 -9.88
C ASP A 61 -5.33 -4.76 -9.13
N VAL A 62 -4.95 -3.94 -8.16
CA VAL A 62 -3.79 -4.21 -7.31
C VAL A 62 -4.18 -4.04 -5.85
N VAL A 63 -3.85 -5.05 -5.04
CA VAL A 63 -3.89 -4.94 -3.58
C VAL A 63 -2.48 -4.77 -3.05
N ILE A 64 -2.23 -3.74 -2.25
CA ILE A 64 -0.95 -3.51 -1.56
C ILE A 64 -1.17 -3.80 -0.07
N VAL A 65 -0.42 -4.74 0.48
CA VAL A 65 -0.50 -5.13 1.90
C VAL A 65 0.63 -4.47 2.68
N GLY A 66 0.26 -3.60 3.62
CA GLY A 66 1.17 -2.77 4.42
C GLY A 66 1.45 -1.43 3.78
N ALA A 67 1.02 -0.34 4.44
CA ALA A 67 1.26 1.04 4.06
C ALA A 67 2.56 1.60 4.68
N GLY A 68 3.62 0.79 4.68
CA GLY A 68 4.97 1.24 5.05
C GLY A 68 5.66 2.06 3.94
N SER A 69 6.92 2.43 4.13
CA SER A 69 7.69 3.19 3.12
C SER A 69 7.73 2.51 1.75
N ALA A 70 7.93 1.19 1.70
CA ALA A 70 7.93 0.44 0.44
C ALA A 70 6.53 0.38 -0.20
N GLY A 71 5.49 0.05 0.58
CA GLY A 71 4.11 -0.02 0.10
C GLY A 71 3.57 1.32 -0.40
N LEU A 72 3.82 2.40 0.33
CA LEU A 72 3.44 3.76 -0.09
C LEU A 72 4.23 4.22 -1.32
N SER A 73 5.51 3.86 -1.44
CA SER A 73 6.31 4.18 -2.65
C SER A 73 5.79 3.42 -3.86
N CYS A 74 5.40 2.15 -3.70
CA CYS A 74 4.71 1.36 -4.72
C CYS A 74 3.38 2.02 -5.12
N ALA A 75 2.52 2.33 -4.14
CA ALA A 75 1.21 2.93 -4.38
C ALA A 75 1.29 4.26 -5.13
N TYR A 76 2.21 5.14 -4.73
CA TYR A 76 2.41 6.43 -5.39
C TYR A 76 2.89 6.25 -6.84
N THR A 77 3.91 5.42 -7.04
CA THR A 77 4.51 5.19 -8.36
C THR A 77 3.49 4.58 -9.31
N LEU A 78 2.85 3.48 -8.89
CA LEU A 78 1.85 2.79 -9.70
C LEU A 78 0.62 3.65 -9.95
N GLY A 79 0.07 4.28 -8.90
CA GLY A 79 -1.15 5.07 -9.02
C GLY A 79 -0.99 6.31 -9.90
N THR A 80 0.21 6.91 -9.90
CA THR A 80 0.55 8.04 -10.80
C THR A 80 0.70 7.57 -12.25
N GLN A 81 1.32 6.42 -12.48
CA GLN A 81 1.60 5.90 -13.83
C GLN A 81 0.40 5.20 -14.48
N ARG A 82 -0.50 4.65 -13.66
CA ARG A 82 -1.65 3.84 -14.07
C ARG A 82 -2.95 4.36 -13.42
N PRO A 83 -3.41 5.56 -13.79
CA PRO A 83 -4.64 6.15 -13.24
C PRO A 83 -5.90 5.32 -13.57
N ASP A 84 -5.80 4.38 -14.52
CA ASP A 84 -6.83 3.43 -14.90
C ASP A 84 -7.01 2.27 -13.88
N LEU A 85 -5.99 1.96 -13.08
CA LEU A 85 -6.01 0.81 -12.18
C LEU A 85 -6.58 1.15 -10.81
N LYS A 86 -7.49 0.31 -10.31
CA LYS A 86 -7.99 0.33 -8.92
C LYS A 86 -6.95 -0.23 -7.96
N ILE A 87 -6.26 0.66 -7.24
CA ILE A 87 -5.25 0.29 -6.25
C ILE A 87 -5.88 0.36 -4.84
N THR A 88 -5.81 -0.75 -4.12
CA THR A 88 -6.38 -0.87 -2.76
C THR A 88 -5.28 -1.21 -1.78
N ILE A 89 -5.06 -0.34 -0.80
CA ILE A 89 -4.04 -0.52 0.24
C ILE A 89 -4.73 -1.05 1.50
N ILE A 90 -4.22 -2.16 2.04
CA ILE A 90 -4.66 -2.74 3.31
C ILE A 90 -3.56 -2.51 4.35
N GLU A 91 -3.88 -1.78 5.41
CA GLU A 91 -2.96 -1.46 6.50
C GLU A 91 -3.54 -1.89 7.84
N ALA A 92 -2.78 -2.71 8.57
CA ALA A 92 -3.23 -3.27 9.84
C ALA A 92 -3.34 -2.18 10.93
N ASN A 93 -2.43 -1.20 10.96
CA ASN A 93 -2.50 -0.17 11.97
C ASN A 93 -3.56 0.87 11.66
N VAL A 94 -4.06 1.56 12.70
CA VAL A 94 -4.86 2.77 12.49
C VAL A 94 -4.05 3.83 11.75
N ALA A 95 -2.77 4.01 12.11
CA ALA A 95 -1.88 4.95 11.46
C ALA A 95 -1.02 4.24 10.39
N PRO A 96 -1.14 4.60 9.10
CA PRO A 96 -0.23 4.13 8.06
C PRO A 96 1.17 4.74 8.24
N GLY A 97 2.13 4.31 7.42
CA GLY A 97 3.52 4.77 7.43
C GLY A 97 4.51 3.72 7.96
N GLY A 98 4.01 2.70 8.66
CA GLY A 98 4.83 1.64 9.24
C GLY A 98 5.98 2.19 10.09
N GLY A 99 7.20 1.69 9.87
CA GLY A 99 8.39 2.15 10.59
C GLY A 99 8.98 3.50 10.13
N ALA A 100 8.40 4.16 9.12
CA ALA A 100 8.97 5.38 8.53
C ALA A 100 8.57 6.68 9.25
N TRP A 101 8.12 6.61 10.49
CA TRP A 101 7.86 7.78 11.33
C TRP A 101 9.11 8.31 12.03
N LEU A 102 10.13 7.46 12.18
CA LEU A 102 11.38 7.76 12.89
C LEU A 102 12.59 7.24 12.09
N GLY A 103 13.77 7.73 12.45
CA GLY A 103 15.05 7.13 12.11
C GLY A 103 15.43 6.02 13.09
N GLY A 104 16.73 5.80 13.29
CA GLY A 104 17.23 4.83 14.25
C GLY A 104 17.01 5.27 15.70
N GLN A 105 16.74 4.31 16.60
CA GLN A 105 16.73 4.54 18.05
C GLN A 105 15.86 5.74 18.49
N LEU A 106 14.67 5.89 17.89
CA LEU A 106 13.72 6.97 18.14
C LEU A 106 14.19 8.39 17.73
N MET A 107 15.32 8.50 17.03
CA MET A 107 15.76 9.76 16.43
C MET A 107 14.89 10.12 15.23
N SER A 108 14.96 11.37 14.78
CA SER A 108 14.06 11.89 13.73
C SER A 108 14.58 11.74 12.31
N ALA A 109 15.88 11.96 12.08
CA ALA A 109 16.44 12.11 10.75
C ALA A 109 16.30 10.83 9.90
N MET A 110 15.94 10.98 8.63
CA MET A 110 15.81 9.88 7.68
C MET A 110 16.94 9.95 6.66
N VAL A 111 17.84 8.98 6.74
CA VAL A 111 18.98 8.83 5.83
C VAL A 111 18.56 8.02 4.61
N ILE A 112 18.88 8.54 3.41
CA ILE A 112 18.56 7.91 2.13
C ILE A 112 19.82 7.94 1.25
N ARG A 113 20.33 6.76 0.89
CA ARG A 113 21.47 6.64 -0.05
C ARG A 113 21.05 6.98 -1.48
N LYS A 114 21.95 7.61 -2.23
CA LYS A 114 21.75 7.88 -3.67
C LYS A 114 21.78 6.57 -4.48
N PRO A 115 20.99 6.45 -5.56
CA PRO A 115 20.23 7.50 -6.26
C PRO A 115 18.75 7.66 -5.81
N ALA A 116 18.37 7.17 -4.63
CA ALA A 116 16.97 7.25 -4.16
C ALA A 116 16.52 8.69 -3.79
N ASP A 117 17.45 9.66 -3.76
CA ASP A 117 17.15 11.08 -3.62
C ASP A 117 16.33 11.62 -4.81
N SER A 118 16.41 10.97 -5.98
CA SER A 118 15.58 11.29 -7.15
C SER A 118 14.09 11.23 -6.82
N PHE A 119 13.66 10.25 -6.02
CA PHE A 119 12.28 10.13 -5.58
C PHE A 119 11.87 11.27 -4.64
N LEU A 120 12.76 11.73 -3.75
CA LEU A 120 12.47 12.87 -2.88
C LEU A 120 12.19 14.14 -3.68
N ARG A 121 12.94 14.36 -4.77
CA ARG A 121 12.69 15.48 -5.69
C ARG A 121 11.35 15.34 -6.38
N GLU A 122 11.00 14.13 -6.83
CA GLU A 122 9.72 13.82 -7.45
C GLU A 122 8.53 14.14 -6.53
N ILE A 123 8.61 13.78 -5.25
CA ILE A 123 7.55 14.04 -4.27
C ILE A 123 7.71 15.39 -3.53
N GLY A 124 8.69 16.20 -3.88
CA GLY A 124 8.90 17.52 -3.27
C GLY A 124 9.26 17.49 -1.78
N VAL A 125 9.97 16.46 -1.31
CA VAL A 125 10.48 16.40 0.06
C VAL A 125 11.88 17.00 0.11
N PRO A 126 12.12 18.07 0.89
CA PRO A 126 13.44 18.69 1.00
C PRO A 126 14.39 17.79 1.81
N PHE A 127 15.67 17.85 1.46
CA PHE A 127 16.74 17.12 2.11
C PHE A 127 18.05 17.91 2.07
N GLU A 128 18.97 17.53 2.96
CA GLU A 128 20.36 17.98 2.98
C GLU A 128 21.22 16.96 2.23
N ASP A 129 22.07 17.42 1.31
CA ASP A 129 22.93 16.55 0.49
C ASP A 129 24.30 16.36 1.15
N GLU A 130 24.65 15.11 1.47
CA GLU A 130 25.87 14.70 2.17
C GLU A 130 26.79 13.86 1.25
N GLY A 131 26.70 14.05 -0.06
CA GLY A 131 27.52 13.34 -1.05
C GLY A 131 26.88 12.02 -1.48
N SER A 132 27.26 10.90 -0.85
CA SER A 132 26.76 9.55 -1.21
C SER A 132 25.33 9.26 -0.71
N PHE A 133 24.81 10.11 0.16
CA PHE A 133 23.48 10.02 0.73
C PHE A 133 22.91 11.42 0.97
N VAL A 134 21.62 11.45 1.29
CA VAL A 134 20.91 12.67 1.67
C VAL A 134 20.17 12.44 2.99
N VAL A 135 19.83 13.52 3.69
CA VAL A 135 19.15 13.48 4.97
C VAL A 135 17.87 14.31 4.91
N VAL A 136 16.73 13.65 5.07
CA VAL A 136 15.46 14.34 5.32
C VAL A 136 15.41 14.68 6.80
N LYS A 137 15.14 15.96 7.12
CA LYS A 137 15.16 16.48 8.51
C LYS A 137 14.36 15.65 9.51
N HIS A 138 13.28 15.02 9.05
CA HIS A 138 12.48 14.10 9.85
C HIS A 138 11.83 13.05 8.95
N ALA A 139 11.89 11.77 9.34
CA ALA A 139 11.21 10.66 8.69
C ALA A 139 9.70 10.92 8.46
N ALA A 140 9.02 11.52 9.45
CA ALA A 140 7.63 11.97 9.34
C ALA A 140 7.38 12.95 8.19
N LEU A 141 8.33 13.81 7.81
CA LEU A 141 8.17 14.72 6.67
C LEU A 141 8.05 13.94 5.37
N PHE A 142 8.91 12.95 5.16
CA PHE A 142 8.83 12.05 4.01
C PHE A 142 7.49 11.31 4.02
N THR A 143 7.17 10.63 5.13
CA THR A 143 6.01 9.76 5.24
C THR A 143 4.69 10.50 5.09
N ALA A 144 4.52 11.64 5.76
CA ALA A 144 3.30 12.44 5.65
C ALA A 144 3.13 13.04 4.25
N THR A 145 4.22 13.50 3.61
CA THR A 145 4.17 14.06 2.24
C THR A 145 3.77 12.98 1.24
N LEU A 146 4.44 11.81 1.30
CA LEU A 146 4.14 10.69 0.43
C LEU A 146 2.70 10.20 0.63
N LEU A 147 2.28 9.99 1.88
CA LEU A 147 0.93 9.57 2.21
C LEU A 147 -0.12 10.56 1.69
N SER A 148 0.09 11.87 1.88
CA SER A 148 -0.82 12.90 1.36
C SER A 148 -0.97 12.83 -0.16
N LYS A 149 0.13 12.63 -0.88
CA LYS A 149 0.10 12.49 -2.35
C LYS A 149 -0.58 11.20 -2.79
N VAL A 150 -0.31 10.08 -2.12
CA VAL A 150 -0.96 8.79 -2.39
C VAL A 150 -2.48 8.89 -2.20
N LEU A 151 -2.92 9.45 -1.08
CA LEU A 151 -4.36 9.57 -0.76
C LEU A 151 -5.09 10.59 -1.63
N ALA A 152 -4.36 11.48 -2.32
CA ALA A 152 -4.94 12.40 -3.29
C ALA A 152 -5.18 11.77 -4.66
N LEU A 153 -4.64 10.57 -4.93
CA LEU A 153 -4.86 9.86 -6.20
C LEU A 153 -6.27 9.28 -6.23
N PRO A 154 -7.10 9.58 -7.26
CA PRO A 154 -8.51 9.19 -7.29
C PRO A 154 -8.71 7.67 -7.44
N ASN A 155 -7.69 6.94 -7.88
CA ASN A 155 -7.72 5.51 -8.11
C ASN A 155 -7.19 4.70 -6.91
N VAL A 156 -6.67 5.35 -5.87
CA VAL A 156 -6.16 4.72 -4.65
C VAL A 156 -7.19 4.79 -3.52
N VAL A 157 -7.41 3.67 -2.83
CA VAL A 157 -8.19 3.60 -1.59
C VAL A 157 -7.32 2.97 -0.49
N LEU A 158 -7.34 3.57 0.71
CA LEU A 158 -6.70 3.03 1.91
C LEU A 158 -7.75 2.48 2.87
N PHE A 159 -7.63 1.21 3.20
CA PHE A 159 -8.30 0.58 4.34
C PHE A 159 -7.26 0.34 5.44
N ASN A 160 -7.10 1.33 6.31
CA ASN A 160 -6.36 1.21 7.55
C ASN A 160 -7.21 0.51 8.64
N ALA A 161 -6.59 0.12 9.76
CA ALA A 161 -7.20 -0.73 10.78
C ALA A 161 -7.77 -2.06 10.25
N THR A 162 -7.25 -2.54 9.12
CA THR A 162 -7.68 -3.75 8.42
C THR A 162 -6.48 -4.65 8.22
N ALA A 163 -6.50 -5.86 8.78
CA ALA A 163 -5.45 -6.84 8.63
C ALA A 163 -5.75 -7.78 7.45
N VAL A 164 -4.69 -8.25 6.79
CA VAL A 164 -4.76 -9.44 5.95
C VAL A 164 -4.42 -10.64 6.82
N GLU A 165 -5.34 -11.60 6.88
CA GLU A 165 -5.22 -12.81 7.71
C GLU A 165 -4.89 -14.06 6.88
N ASP A 166 -5.23 -14.04 5.58
CA ASP A 166 -4.94 -15.12 4.65
C ASP A 166 -4.79 -14.59 3.21
N LEU A 167 -4.29 -15.44 2.31
CA LEU A 167 -4.23 -15.22 0.87
C LEU A 167 -5.27 -16.08 0.18
N MET A 168 -6.02 -15.49 -0.76
CA MET A 168 -6.88 -16.27 -1.63
C MET A 168 -6.03 -16.97 -2.69
N THR A 169 -6.22 -18.27 -2.90
CA THR A 169 -5.47 -19.02 -3.92
C THR A 169 -6.35 -19.77 -4.90
N SER A 170 -5.81 -19.98 -6.10
CA SER A 170 -6.36 -20.87 -7.10
C SER A 170 -5.24 -21.53 -7.89
N THR A 171 -5.57 -22.53 -8.71
CA THR A 171 -4.70 -22.96 -9.79
C THR A 171 -4.88 -22.01 -10.97
N ASP A 172 -3.79 -21.57 -11.60
CA ASP A 172 -3.85 -20.73 -12.80
C ASP A 172 -4.01 -21.55 -14.09
N PHE A 173 -4.04 -20.85 -15.22
CA PHE A 173 -4.22 -21.46 -16.55
C PHE A 173 -3.03 -22.33 -16.99
N GLU A 174 -1.88 -22.25 -16.31
CA GLU A 174 -0.70 -23.09 -16.55
C GLU A 174 -0.58 -24.25 -15.55
N GLY A 175 -1.52 -24.36 -14.60
CA GLY A 175 -1.51 -25.42 -13.59
C GLY A 175 -0.72 -25.07 -12.32
N HIS A 176 -0.24 -23.83 -12.16
CA HIS A 176 0.52 -23.40 -11.00
C HIS A 176 -0.39 -22.82 -9.91
N ALA A 177 0.04 -22.89 -8.64
CA ALA A 177 -0.62 -22.17 -7.57
C ALA A 177 -0.46 -20.66 -7.76
N ARG A 178 -1.55 -19.92 -7.65
CA ARG A 178 -1.62 -18.48 -7.84
C ARG A 178 -2.35 -17.80 -6.69
N VAL A 179 -1.82 -16.67 -6.23
CA VAL A 179 -2.54 -15.74 -5.35
C VAL A 179 -3.52 -14.90 -6.17
N THR A 180 -4.77 -14.85 -5.73
CA THR A 180 -5.89 -14.21 -6.44
C THR A 180 -6.61 -13.14 -5.62
N GLY A 181 -6.03 -12.76 -4.49
CA GLY A 181 -6.63 -11.80 -3.57
C GLY A 181 -6.16 -12.01 -2.15
N VAL A 182 -6.82 -11.29 -1.24
CA VAL A 182 -6.52 -11.30 0.19
C VAL A 182 -7.77 -11.57 1.00
N VAL A 183 -7.59 -12.22 2.14
CA VAL A 183 -8.60 -12.43 3.17
C VAL A 183 -8.37 -11.39 4.25
N THR A 184 -9.38 -10.57 4.53
CA THR A 184 -9.24 -9.35 5.35
C THR A 184 -10.17 -9.38 6.54
N ASN A 185 -9.75 -8.74 7.62
CA ASN A 185 -10.63 -8.48 8.76
C ASN A 185 -10.22 -7.17 9.44
N TRP A 186 -11.05 -6.69 10.36
CA TRP A 186 -10.60 -5.65 11.27
C TRP A 186 -9.40 -6.16 12.05
N THR A 187 -8.36 -5.33 12.22
CA THR A 187 -7.14 -5.78 12.90
C THR A 187 -7.39 -6.21 14.34
N LEU A 188 -8.33 -5.56 15.03
CA LEU A 188 -8.74 -5.97 16.37
C LEU A 188 -9.46 -7.31 16.38
N VAL A 189 -10.17 -7.68 15.32
CA VAL A 189 -10.75 -9.03 15.21
C VAL A 189 -9.63 -10.05 15.00
N ALA A 190 -8.71 -9.77 14.08
CA ALA A 190 -7.58 -10.64 13.76
C ALA A 190 -6.68 -10.95 14.97
N LEU A 191 -6.53 -9.98 15.89
CA LEU A 191 -5.75 -10.12 17.12
C LEU A 191 -6.50 -10.84 18.26
N ASN A 192 -7.77 -11.16 18.08
CA ASN A 192 -8.66 -11.58 19.17
C ASN A 192 -9.51 -12.83 18.87
N HIS A 193 -9.13 -13.63 17.86
CA HIS A 193 -9.83 -14.89 17.50
C HIS A 193 -9.99 -15.87 18.67
N ASP A 194 -9.04 -15.89 19.62
CA ASP A 194 -9.10 -16.80 20.78
C ASP A 194 -9.93 -16.26 21.96
N THR A 195 -10.45 -15.03 21.85
CA THR A 195 -11.10 -14.33 22.97
C THR A 195 -12.59 -14.10 22.80
N GLN A 196 -13.16 -14.50 21.66
CA GLN A 196 -14.57 -14.37 21.31
C GLN A 196 -15.04 -15.63 20.56
N SER A 197 -16.33 -15.73 20.24
CA SER A 197 -16.77 -16.69 19.21
C SER A 197 -16.13 -16.37 17.86
N CYS A 198 -16.09 -17.36 16.95
CA CYS A 198 -15.49 -17.19 15.63
C CYS A 198 -16.10 -15.99 14.88
N MET A 199 -15.25 -15.17 14.28
CA MET A 199 -15.61 -13.98 13.51
C MET A 199 -15.00 -14.08 12.13
N ASP A 200 -15.77 -14.64 11.19
CA ASP A 200 -15.29 -14.90 9.83
C ASP A 200 -14.78 -13.63 9.12
N PRO A 201 -13.74 -13.75 8.28
CA PRO A 201 -13.18 -12.63 7.54
C PRO A 201 -14.00 -12.27 6.30
N ALA A 202 -13.66 -11.13 5.69
CA ALA A 202 -14.08 -10.71 4.35
C ALA A 202 -12.98 -11.01 3.31
N THR A 203 -13.25 -10.73 2.03
CA THR A 203 -12.30 -11.00 0.93
C THR A 203 -12.21 -9.85 -0.07
N ILE A 204 -11.04 -9.70 -0.68
CA ILE A 204 -10.80 -8.79 -1.80
C ILE A 204 -10.10 -9.57 -2.91
N THR A 205 -10.76 -9.68 -4.07
CA THR A 205 -10.18 -10.33 -5.26
C THR A 205 -9.24 -9.35 -5.96
N ALA A 206 -8.06 -9.81 -6.33
CA ALA A 206 -7.12 -9.05 -7.16
C ALA A 206 -6.21 -9.97 -7.98
N PRO A 207 -5.93 -9.63 -9.25
CA PRO A 207 -5.03 -10.40 -10.09
C PRO A 207 -3.57 -10.22 -9.62
N VAL A 208 -3.24 -9.12 -8.94
CA VAL A 208 -1.91 -8.84 -8.41
C VAL A 208 -2.01 -8.35 -6.97
N VAL A 209 -1.27 -9.01 -6.08
CA VAL A 209 -1.05 -8.61 -4.69
C VAL A 209 0.41 -8.21 -4.52
N VAL A 210 0.67 -7.06 -3.91
CA VAL A 210 2.01 -6.59 -3.53
C VAL A 210 2.11 -6.61 -2.00
N SER A 211 2.93 -7.50 -1.45
CA SER A 211 3.13 -7.60 0.00
C SER A 211 4.38 -6.85 0.43
N THR A 212 4.18 -5.91 1.36
CA THR A 212 5.20 -5.00 1.91
C THR A 212 5.07 -4.88 3.43
N THR A 213 4.83 -6.00 4.11
CA THR A 213 4.46 -6.04 5.54
C THR A 213 5.64 -5.89 6.51
N GLY A 214 6.84 -5.62 6.00
CA GLY A 214 8.06 -5.54 6.82
C GLY A 214 8.56 -6.92 7.26
N HIS A 215 9.53 -6.97 8.18
CA HIS A 215 10.23 -8.21 8.50
C HIS A 215 9.73 -8.90 9.79
N ASP A 216 9.47 -8.16 10.87
CA ASP A 216 9.18 -8.78 12.16
C ASP A 216 8.15 -7.99 12.98
N GLY A 217 7.55 -8.65 13.97
CA GLY A 217 6.41 -8.21 14.74
C GLY A 217 5.14 -9.04 14.48
N PRO A 218 4.04 -8.81 15.21
CA PRO A 218 2.84 -9.65 15.16
C PRO A 218 2.22 -9.80 13.76
N MET A 219 2.37 -8.78 12.91
CA MET A 219 1.85 -8.76 11.53
C MET A 219 2.97 -8.68 10.47
N GLY A 220 4.24 -8.79 10.88
CA GLY A 220 5.39 -8.64 10.00
C GLY A 220 5.66 -9.89 9.15
N ALA A 221 6.11 -9.69 7.92
CA ALA A 221 6.42 -10.73 6.94
C ALA A 221 5.28 -11.74 6.73
N PHE A 222 4.05 -11.23 6.74
CA PHE A 222 2.84 -12.05 6.71
C PHE A 222 2.83 -13.00 5.51
N SER A 223 2.95 -12.48 4.28
CA SER A 223 2.82 -13.29 3.08
C SER A 223 3.99 -14.27 2.95
N ALA A 224 5.21 -13.86 3.31
CA ALA A 224 6.37 -14.76 3.35
C ALA A 224 6.14 -15.96 4.29
N LYS A 225 5.67 -15.70 5.52
CA LYS A 225 5.31 -16.75 6.50
C LYS A 225 4.15 -17.60 5.99
N ARG A 226 3.14 -16.96 5.38
CA ARG A 226 1.93 -17.65 4.91
C ARG A 226 2.25 -18.63 3.78
N LEU A 227 3.11 -18.26 2.82
CA LEU A 227 3.57 -19.16 1.75
C LEU A 227 4.22 -20.44 2.32
N VAL A 228 4.98 -20.34 3.40
CA VAL A 228 5.56 -21.52 4.07
C VAL A 228 4.47 -22.39 4.70
N SER A 229 3.56 -21.79 5.46
CA SER A 229 2.47 -22.55 6.12
C SER A 229 1.52 -23.24 5.13
N MET A 230 1.41 -22.72 3.91
CA MET A 230 0.61 -23.31 2.83
C MET A 230 1.38 -24.34 1.99
N GLY A 231 2.67 -24.56 2.25
CA GLY A 231 3.52 -25.45 1.47
C GLY A 231 3.89 -24.93 0.07
N LEU A 232 3.69 -23.63 -0.19
CA LEU A 232 4.08 -22.96 -1.44
C LEU A 232 5.53 -22.46 -1.42
N ASN A 233 6.14 -22.45 -0.23
CA ASN A 233 7.57 -22.27 -0.04
C ASN A 233 8.04 -23.27 1.02
N LYS A 234 9.26 -23.80 0.88
CA LYS A 234 9.79 -24.83 1.79
C LYS A 234 10.03 -24.27 3.19
N GLU A 235 10.71 -23.14 3.26
CA GLU A 235 11.12 -22.49 4.51
C GLU A 235 11.41 -21.00 4.28
N LEU A 236 11.43 -20.20 5.34
CA LEU A 236 11.88 -18.81 5.26
C LEU A 236 13.40 -18.76 5.05
N GLY A 237 13.86 -17.81 4.25
CA GLY A 237 15.28 -17.49 4.15
C GLY A 237 15.85 -16.90 5.44
N ASN A 238 14.99 -16.29 6.28
CA ASN A 238 15.28 -15.63 7.56
C ASN A 238 16.23 -14.43 7.41
N MET A 239 15.75 -13.24 7.74
CA MET A 239 16.54 -12.01 7.66
C MET A 239 17.87 -12.13 8.44
N ARG A 240 18.97 -11.71 7.81
CA ARG A 240 20.33 -11.84 8.36
C ARG A 240 20.78 -10.60 9.12
N GLY A 241 22.02 -10.63 9.59
CA GLY A 241 22.67 -9.52 10.30
C GLY A 241 22.67 -8.21 9.50
N LEU A 242 22.97 -7.10 10.18
CA LEU A 242 22.96 -5.78 9.56
C LEU A 242 24.19 -5.58 8.66
N ASN A 243 23.95 -5.33 7.37
CA ASN A 243 24.95 -4.90 6.40
C ASN A 243 24.27 -4.01 5.35
N MET A 244 24.40 -2.69 5.48
CA MET A 244 23.72 -1.72 4.60
C MET A 244 24.14 -1.84 3.13
N ASN A 245 25.43 -2.13 2.88
CA ASN A 245 25.97 -2.19 1.53
C ASN A 245 25.43 -3.39 0.75
N GLU A 246 25.26 -4.53 1.42
CA GLU A 246 24.68 -5.74 0.81
C GLU A 246 23.15 -5.70 0.82
N SER A 247 22.55 -5.20 1.91
CA SER A 247 21.09 -5.22 2.12
C SER A 247 20.32 -4.40 1.09
N GLU A 248 20.61 -3.10 0.94
CA GLU A 248 19.77 -2.24 0.09
C GLU A 248 19.76 -2.71 -1.38
N PRO A 249 20.91 -3.02 -2.02
CA PRO A 249 20.91 -3.58 -3.37
C PRO A 249 20.23 -4.95 -3.46
N ALA A 250 20.42 -5.84 -2.48
CA ALA A 250 19.78 -7.16 -2.47
C ALA A 250 18.25 -7.02 -2.44
N ILE A 251 17.71 -6.14 -1.61
CA ILE A 251 16.25 -5.92 -1.51
C ILE A 251 15.69 -5.30 -2.79
N VAL A 252 16.34 -4.27 -3.33
CA VAL A 252 15.89 -3.62 -4.57
C VAL A 252 15.95 -4.60 -5.74
N ASN A 253 17.10 -5.24 -5.95
CA ASN A 253 17.29 -6.16 -7.08
C ASN A 253 16.47 -7.44 -6.93
N GLY A 254 16.21 -7.89 -5.70
CA GLY A 254 15.41 -9.09 -5.42
C GLY A 254 13.90 -8.88 -5.53
N THR A 255 13.40 -7.64 -5.44
CA THR A 255 11.96 -7.35 -5.51
C THR A 255 11.37 -7.86 -6.82
N ARG A 256 10.35 -8.73 -6.72
CA ARG A 256 9.82 -9.51 -7.84
C ARG A 256 8.46 -10.14 -7.51
N GLN A 257 7.82 -10.71 -8.51
CA GLN A 257 6.79 -11.72 -8.32
C GLN A 257 7.43 -13.02 -7.80
N VAL A 258 7.18 -13.38 -6.54
CA VAL A 258 7.80 -14.56 -5.90
C VAL A 258 7.03 -15.85 -6.19
N ILE A 259 5.73 -15.73 -6.47
CA ILE A 259 4.83 -16.78 -6.96
C ILE A 259 3.74 -16.10 -7.82
N PRO A 260 3.12 -16.76 -8.81
CA PRO A 260 2.06 -16.14 -9.61
C PRO A 260 1.03 -15.39 -8.76
N GLY A 261 0.81 -14.11 -9.10
CA GLY A 261 -0.10 -13.20 -8.41
C GLY A 261 0.44 -12.48 -7.18
N LEU A 262 1.63 -12.82 -6.66
CA LEU A 262 2.19 -12.20 -5.45
C LEU A 262 3.58 -11.61 -5.69
N ILE A 263 3.69 -10.29 -5.58
CA ILE A 263 4.94 -9.54 -5.54
C ILE A 263 5.33 -9.31 -4.08
N MET A 264 6.62 -9.48 -3.76
CA MET A 264 7.16 -9.09 -2.46
C MET A 264 8.20 -7.99 -2.62
N ALA A 265 8.14 -7.01 -1.72
CA ALA A 265 9.02 -5.86 -1.69
C ALA A 265 9.28 -5.41 -0.25
N GLY A 266 10.25 -4.50 -0.11
CA GLY A 266 10.71 -4.01 1.19
C GLY A 266 11.30 -5.12 2.05
N MET A 267 11.27 -4.91 3.37
CA MET A 267 11.92 -5.81 4.32
C MET A 267 11.24 -7.17 4.47
N GLU A 268 10.01 -7.35 4.00
CA GLU A 268 9.37 -8.68 3.94
C GLU A 268 10.15 -9.64 3.03
N LEU A 269 10.70 -9.11 1.93
CA LEU A 269 11.54 -9.88 1.03
C LEU A 269 12.83 -10.38 1.71
N ALA A 270 13.34 -9.65 2.70
CA ALA A 270 14.52 -10.09 3.46
C ALA A 270 14.26 -11.38 4.25
N GLU A 271 13.04 -11.56 4.78
CA GLU A 271 12.64 -12.79 5.45
C GLU A 271 12.40 -13.93 4.48
N HIS A 272 11.86 -13.62 3.29
CA HIS A 272 11.65 -14.59 2.24
C HIS A 272 12.99 -15.13 1.69
N ASP A 273 13.89 -14.23 1.28
CA ASP A 273 15.15 -14.59 0.60
C ASP A 273 16.33 -14.83 1.55
N GLY A 274 16.25 -14.37 2.80
CA GLY A 274 17.35 -14.45 3.76
C GLY A 274 18.45 -13.43 3.51
N SER A 275 18.08 -12.19 3.18
CA SER A 275 19.01 -11.08 2.96
C SER A 275 19.40 -10.37 4.27
N ASN A 276 20.52 -9.65 4.26
CA ASN A 276 20.89 -8.74 5.34
C ASN A 276 19.82 -7.65 5.54
N ARG A 277 19.76 -7.10 6.75
CA ARG A 277 18.98 -5.88 7.05
C ARG A 277 19.84 -4.62 6.89
N MET A 278 19.21 -3.49 6.56
CA MET A 278 19.91 -2.20 6.45
C MET A 278 19.82 -1.33 7.71
N GLY A 279 18.85 -1.57 8.60
CA GLY A 279 18.66 -0.71 9.77
C GLY A 279 18.15 0.68 9.38
N PRO A 280 18.68 1.78 9.94
CA PRO A 280 18.08 3.12 9.83
C PRO A 280 18.45 3.87 8.52
N THR A 281 18.33 3.22 7.37
CA THR A 281 18.41 3.85 6.03
C THR A 281 17.26 3.37 5.15
N PHE A 282 16.72 4.24 4.31
CA PHE A 282 15.41 4.04 3.68
C PHE A 282 15.44 3.98 2.14
N GLY A 283 16.60 4.17 1.51
CA GLY A 283 16.74 4.17 0.05
C GLY A 283 16.30 2.84 -0.57
N GLY A 284 16.70 1.72 0.04
CA GLY A 284 16.30 0.38 -0.39
C GLY A 284 14.79 0.15 -0.33
N MET A 285 14.07 0.75 0.63
CA MET A 285 12.61 0.62 0.72
C MET A 285 11.90 1.39 -0.40
N ILE A 286 12.37 2.60 -0.68
CA ILE A 286 11.82 3.46 -1.74
C ILE A 286 11.97 2.77 -3.10
N GLU A 287 13.19 2.39 -3.46
CA GLU A 287 13.48 1.81 -4.77
C GLU A 287 12.87 0.40 -4.91
N SER A 288 12.80 -0.37 -3.83
CA SER A 288 12.06 -1.64 -3.83
C SER A 288 10.58 -1.42 -4.10
N GLY A 289 9.94 -0.42 -3.46
CA GLY A 289 8.55 -0.06 -3.76
C GLY A 289 8.33 0.37 -5.21
N ARG A 290 9.24 1.19 -5.76
CA ARG A 290 9.20 1.60 -7.18
C ARG A 290 9.35 0.41 -8.13
N LYS A 291 10.25 -0.53 -7.81
CA LYS A 291 10.39 -1.76 -8.60
C LYS A 291 9.14 -2.64 -8.51
N ALA A 292 8.52 -2.76 -7.34
CA ALA A 292 7.27 -3.50 -7.17
C ALA A 292 6.13 -2.93 -8.04
N ALA A 293 6.05 -1.60 -8.17
CA ALA A 293 5.11 -0.95 -9.09
C ALA A 293 5.39 -1.33 -10.55
N ALA A 294 6.66 -1.34 -10.97
CA ALA A 294 7.05 -1.74 -12.33
C ALA A 294 6.74 -3.23 -12.61
N GLU A 295 6.96 -4.12 -11.63
CA GLU A 295 6.58 -5.53 -11.74
C GLU A 295 5.06 -5.70 -11.87
N ALA A 296 4.28 -4.99 -11.04
CA ALA A 296 2.83 -5.01 -11.11
C ALA A 296 2.32 -4.53 -12.48
N GLN A 297 2.87 -3.42 -12.99
CA GLN A 297 2.55 -2.92 -14.32
C GLN A 297 2.88 -3.94 -15.41
N SER A 298 4.07 -4.53 -15.37
CA SER A 298 4.50 -5.56 -16.33
C SER A 298 3.54 -6.76 -16.37
N ILE A 299 3.05 -7.21 -15.21
CA ILE A 299 2.05 -8.29 -15.15
C ILE A 299 0.75 -7.87 -15.83
N PHE A 300 0.24 -6.68 -15.51
CA PHE A 300 -1.00 -6.15 -16.11
C PHE A 300 -0.92 -5.99 -17.62
N ASP A 301 0.22 -5.51 -18.10
CA ASP A 301 0.41 -5.25 -19.52
C ASP A 301 0.48 -6.55 -20.31
N LYS A 302 1.02 -7.62 -19.71
CA LYS A 302 1.16 -8.95 -20.33
C LYS A 302 -0.02 -9.91 -20.11
N SER A 303 -0.91 -9.65 -19.15
CA SER A 303 -1.94 -10.62 -18.75
C SER A 303 -3.32 -10.28 -19.32
N GLU A 304 -4.04 -11.27 -19.83
CA GLU A 304 -5.49 -11.14 -20.05
C GLU A 304 -6.19 -11.21 -18.68
N ILE A 305 -6.87 -10.14 -18.28
CA ILE A 305 -7.51 -10.02 -16.97
C ILE A 305 -9.00 -9.75 -17.15
N ALA A 306 -9.84 -10.54 -16.48
CA ALA A 306 -11.27 -10.31 -16.40
C ALA A 306 -11.79 -10.63 -14.99
N GLY A 307 -12.64 -9.75 -14.45
CA GLY A 307 -13.23 -9.94 -13.11
C GLY A 307 -12.20 -10.10 -11.99
N GLY A 308 -11.04 -9.44 -12.11
CA GLY A 308 -9.93 -9.53 -11.15
C GLY A 308 -9.12 -10.83 -11.21
N LYS A 309 -9.26 -11.64 -12.27
CA LYS A 309 -8.52 -12.88 -12.46
C LYS A 309 -7.68 -12.83 -13.73
N VAL A 310 -6.48 -13.41 -13.67
CA VAL A 310 -5.67 -13.63 -14.88
C VAL A 310 -6.18 -14.89 -15.58
N LEU A 311 -6.58 -14.74 -16.84
CA LEU A 311 -7.12 -15.82 -17.68
C LEU A 311 -6.08 -16.40 -18.64
N GLY A 312 -5.04 -15.62 -18.94
CA GLY A 312 -3.99 -16.01 -19.88
C GLY A 312 -2.96 -14.90 -20.06
N ILE A 313 -2.10 -15.07 -21.05
CA ILE A 313 -1.10 -14.08 -21.48
C ILE A 313 -1.61 -13.44 -22.77
N LYS A 314 -1.53 -12.10 -22.88
CA LYS A 314 -1.89 -11.40 -24.12
C LYS A 314 -0.92 -11.85 -25.23
N THR A 315 -1.47 -12.29 -26.34
CA THR A 315 -0.68 -12.49 -27.57
C THR A 315 -0.34 -11.13 -28.16
N SER A 316 0.95 -10.91 -28.41
CA SER A 316 1.48 -9.72 -29.09
C SER A 316 0.94 -9.54 -30.50
#